data_AF-A0A536DI95-F1
#
_entry.id   AF-A0A536DI95-F1
#
_cell.length_a   1.000
_cell.length_b   1.000
_cell.length_c   1.000
_cell.angle_alpha   90.00
_cell.angle_beta   90.00
_cell.angle_gamma   90.00
#
_symmetry.space_group_name_H-M   'P 1'
#
loop_
_entity.id
_entity.type
_entity.pdbx_description
1 polymer ?
#
loop_
_entity_poly.entity_id
_entity_poly.type
_entity_poly.pdbx_seq_one_letter_code
_entity_poly.pdbx_strand_id
1 'polypeptide(L)'
;MRGDGHGHRPARDAAHRPARDPRRDPVSDHEARGAAVVLPLELIRRDPDRVRKAAQLKGEDAPVDDILELDRRWREHLHAAETIKADQNRLSKEFAQSRDESLKGRLKDMAERARADLAQAEAVKRELDDLLMRVPNIFDDSVPVGKTEADNVVVREWGSKRELASPRTHYDLGESLGIMDFEHAARVSASRFAFLLGEGARLERALVQFMLDVHTREHGYLEVQPPVLVNSASMVG
;
A
#
# COMPACT_ATOMS: atom_id res chain seq x y z
N MET A 1 -28.49 8.03 69.51
CA MET A 1 -28.47 7.54 68.12
C MET A 1 -27.15 7.93 67.48
N ARG A 2 -26.10 7.11 67.67
CA ARG A 2 -24.78 7.26 67.07
C ARG A 2 -24.11 5.90 67.06
N GLY A 3 -23.47 5.54 65.94
CA GLY A 3 -22.36 4.60 65.91
C GLY A 3 -22.50 3.39 64.99
N ASP A 4 -22.50 3.60 63.67
CA ASP A 4 -22.05 2.56 62.73
C ASP A 4 -20.60 2.87 62.32
N GLY A 5 -19.67 2.05 62.83
CA GLY A 5 -18.29 2.03 62.42
C GLY A 5 -18.11 1.08 61.24
N HIS A 6 -17.87 1.61 60.05
CA HIS A 6 -17.42 0.83 58.91
C HIS A 6 -15.92 1.00 58.68
N GLY A 7 -15.25 -0.14 58.73
CA GLY A 7 -13.82 -0.31 58.66
C GLY A 7 -13.23 0.16 57.33
N HIS A 8 -12.09 0.80 57.49
CA HIS A 8 -11.20 1.28 56.46
C HIS A 8 -10.65 0.10 55.62
N ARG A 9 -10.85 0.13 54.29
CA ARG A 9 -10.03 -0.60 53.32
C ARG A 9 -9.33 0.43 52.43
N PRO A 10 -7.98 0.46 52.35
CA PRO A 10 -7.31 1.30 51.38
C PRO A 10 -7.51 0.75 49.97
N ALA A 11 -7.73 1.65 49.02
CA ALA A 11 -7.83 1.36 47.61
C ALA A 11 -6.53 0.71 47.12
N ARG A 12 -6.67 -0.41 46.41
CA ARG A 12 -5.57 -1.16 45.81
C ARG A 12 -4.86 -0.30 44.77
N ASP A 13 -3.53 -0.36 44.80
CA ASP A 13 -2.60 0.12 43.80
C ASP A 13 -3.13 -0.07 42.37
N ALA A 14 -3.32 1.05 41.67
CA ALA A 14 -3.42 1.07 40.23
C ALA A 14 -2.03 0.73 39.66
N ALA A 15 -1.80 -0.57 39.47
CA ALA A 15 -0.59 -1.09 38.86
C ALA A 15 -0.27 -0.33 37.57
N HIS A 16 0.90 0.30 37.58
CA HIS A 16 1.54 0.96 36.46
C HIS A 16 1.65 -0.03 35.29
N ARG A 17 0.71 0.05 34.33
CA ARG A 17 0.88 -0.63 33.05
C ARG A 17 1.96 0.13 32.28
N PRO A 18 3.07 -0.52 31.87
CA PRO A 18 4.06 0.16 31.04
C PRO A 18 3.39 0.64 29.75
N ALA A 19 3.73 1.86 29.33
CA ALA A 19 3.31 2.42 28.06
C ALA A 19 3.65 1.42 26.95
N ARG A 20 2.64 1.02 26.16
CA ARG A 20 2.86 0.21 24.96
C ARG A 20 3.73 1.03 24.01
N ASP A 21 4.80 0.44 23.48
CA ASP A 21 5.60 1.08 22.43
C ASP A 21 4.69 1.33 21.21
N PRO A 22 4.45 2.58 20.80
CA PRO A 22 3.61 2.89 19.64
C PRO A 22 4.19 2.37 18.32
N ARG A 23 5.44 1.89 18.30
CA ARG A 23 6.05 1.19 17.16
C ARG A 23 5.75 -0.31 17.13
N ARG A 24 5.03 -0.84 18.13
CA ARG A 24 4.60 -2.23 18.19
C ARG A 24 3.16 -2.31 17.70
N ASP A 25 3.02 -2.48 16.40
CA ASP A 25 1.71 -2.71 15.77
C ASP A 25 1.04 -3.99 16.32
N PRO A 26 -0.31 -3.99 16.47
CA PRO A 26 -1.11 -5.21 16.57
C PRO A 26 -1.40 -5.82 15.19
N VAL A 27 -0.79 -5.28 14.12
CA VAL A 27 -0.83 -5.88 12.78
C VAL A 27 0.04 -7.12 12.86
N SER A 28 -0.63 -8.27 12.94
CA SER A 28 -0.10 -9.62 12.89
C SER A 28 1.15 -9.75 12.02
N ASP A 29 2.10 -10.58 12.46
CA ASP A 29 3.31 -11.08 11.79
C ASP A 29 3.12 -11.45 10.30
N HIS A 30 2.85 -10.47 9.44
CA HIS A 30 3.17 -10.54 8.03
C HIS A 30 4.57 -9.96 7.91
N GLU A 31 5.53 -10.89 8.01
CA GLU A 31 6.96 -10.65 7.90
C GLU A 31 7.28 -9.56 6.89
N ALA A 32 8.04 -8.58 7.37
CA ALA A 32 8.73 -7.58 6.58
C ALA A 32 9.59 -8.23 5.48
N ARG A 33 8.98 -8.40 4.31
CA ARG A 33 9.63 -8.58 3.01
C ARG A 33 8.78 -7.86 1.97
N GLY A 34 9.19 -6.63 1.66
CA GLY A 34 8.70 -5.74 0.59
C GLY A 34 7.68 -6.32 -0.40
N ALA A 35 6.43 -6.48 0.04
CA ALA A 35 5.31 -6.74 -0.84
C ALA A 35 4.49 -5.46 -0.85
N ALA A 36 4.50 -4.78 -2.00
CA ALA A 36 3.47 -3.83 -2.37
C ALA A 36 2.09 -4.43 -2.02
N VAL A 37 1.12 -3.59 -1.62
CA VAL A 37 -0.21 -4.02 -1.19
C VAL A 37 -1.02 -4.35 -2.46
N VAL A 38 -0.58 -5.39 -3.13
CA VAL A 38 -1.12 -5.91 -4.37
C VAL A 38 -2.17 -6.94 -4.02
N LEU A 39 -3.23 -6.97 -4.82
CA LEU A 39 -4.28 -7.97 -4.64
C LEU A 39 -3.66 -9.38 -4.64
N PRO A 40 -3.89 -10.20 -3.60
CA PRO A 40 -3.23 -11.50 -3.51
C PRO A 40 -3.55 -12.37 -4.74
N LEU A 41 -2.53 -12.92 -5.39
CA LEU A 41 -2.71 -13.79 -6.56
C LEU A 41 -3.68 -14.95 -6.28
N GLU A 42 -3.68 -15.47 -5.05
CA GLU A 42 -4.59 -16.52 -4.62
C GLU A 42 -6.07 -16.11 -4.71
N LEU A 43 -6.37 -14.84 -4.44
CA LEU A 43 -7.73 -14.32 -4.58
C LEU A 43 -8.15 -14.29 -6.06
N ILE A 44 -7.24 -13.88 -6.95
CA ILE A 44 -7.47 -13.85 -8.40
C ILE A 44 -7.70 -15.27 -8.93
N ARG A 45 -6.95 -16.26 -8.44
CA ARG A 45 -7.17 -17.67 -8.81
C ARG A 45 -8.51 -18.21 -8.31
N ARG A 46 -8.85 -17.92 -7.06
CA ARG A 46 -10.06 -18.46 -6.41
C ARG A 46 -11.33 -17.86 -6.98
N ASP A 47 -11.32 -16.56 -7.26
CA ASP A 47 -12.51 -15.81 -7.65
C ASP A 47 -12.18 -14.73 -8.71
N PRO A 48 -11.80 -15.14 -9.93
CA PRO A 48 -11.43 -14.22 -10.99
C PRO A 48 -12.59 -13.31 -11.41
N ASP A 49 -13.83 -13.83 -11.37
CA ASP A 49 -15.02 -13.07 -11.76
C ASP A 49 -15.30 -11.90 -10.82
N ARG A 50 -15.07 -12.08 -9.52
CA ARG A 50 -15.16 -10.97 -8.56
C ARG A 50 -14.15 -9.87 -8.87
N VAL A 51 -12.93 -10.22 -9.24
CA VAL A 51 -11.89 -9.24 -9.62
C VAL A 51 -12.27 -8.50 -10.89
N ARG A 52 -12.70 -9.23 -11.94
CA ARG A 52 -13.18 -8.63 -13.19
C ARG A 52 -14.33 -7.66 -12.94
N LYS A 53 -15.32 -8.09 -12.16
CA LYS A 53 -16.49 -7.27 -11.83
C LYS A 53 -16.10 -6.02 -11.04
N ALA A 54 -15.21 -6.14 -10.06
CA ALA A 54 -14.76 -5.01 -9.27
C ALA A 54 -14.03 -3.96 -10.15
N ALA A 55 -13.13 -4.42 -11.03
CA ALA A 55 -12.44 -3.53 -11.98
C ALA A 55 -13.43 -2.85 -12.94
N GLN A 56 -14.36 -3.63 -13.51
CA GLN A 56 -15.40 -3.09 -14.41
C GLN A 56 -16.26 -2.02 -13.73
N LEU A 57 -16.65 -2.24 -12.47
CA LEU A 57 -17.46 -1.27 -11.71
C LEU A 57 -16.68 0.01 -11.38
N LYS A 58 -15.34 -0.06 -11.28
CA LYS A 58 -14.46 1.10 -11.17
C LYS A 58 -14.21 1.80 -12.51
N GLY A 59 -14.58 1.19 -13.63
CA GLY A 59 -14.22 1.68 -14.96
C GLY A 59 -12.74 1.50 -15.28
N GLU A 60 -12.07 0.57 -14.59
CA GLU A 60 -10.67 0.22 -14.80
C GLU A 60 -10.57 -1.16 -15.46
N ASP A 61 -9.47 -1.39 -16.18
CA ASP A 61 -9.18 -2.70 -16.76
C ASP A 61 -8.39 -3.57 -15.77
N ALA A 62 -8.59 -4.88 -15.81
CA ALA A 62 -7.83 -5.84 -15.02
C ALA A 62 -7.44 -7.03 -15.91
N PRO A 63 -6.14 -7.26 -16.16
CA PRO A 63 -5.66 -8.32 -17.05
C PRO A 63 -5.71 -9.70 -16.37
N VAL A 64 -6.88 -10.09 -15.87
CA VAL A 64 -7.09 -11.31 -15.07
C VAL A 64 -6.71 -12.57 -15.85
N ASP A 65 -7.09 -12.65 -17.13
CA ASP A 65 -6.80 -13.83 -17.95
C ASP A 65 -5.31 -13.99 -18.22
N ASP A 66 -4.62 -12.90 -18.54
CA ASP A 66 -3.17 -12.88 -18.74
C ASP A 66 -2.43 -13.25 -17.44
N ILE A 67 -2.89 -12.75 -16.30
CA ILE A 67 -2.36 -13.09 -14.98
C ILE A 67 -2.50 -14.58 -14.70
N LEU A 68 -3.67 -15.18 -14.97
CA LEU A 68 -3.91 -16.61 -14.73
C LEU A 68 -3.07 -17.49 -15.66
N GLU A 69 -2.87 -17.05 -16.91
CA GLU A 69 -2.03 -17.76 -17.87
C GLU A 69 -0.54 -17.69 -17.50
N LEU A 70 -0.04 -16.51 -17.13
CA LEU A 70 1.33 -16.35 -16.64
C LEU A 70 1.55 -17.12 -15.33
N ASP A 71 0.57 -17.12 -14.42
CA ASP A 71 0.61 -17.95 -13.21
C ASP A 71 0.74 -19.44 -13.53
N ARG A 72 -0.07 -19.94 -14.49
CA ARG A 72 0.01 -21.34 -14.94
C ARG A 72 1.41 -21.67 -15.45
N ARG A 73 1.94 -20.85 -16.37
CA ARG A 73 3.29 -21.02 -16.94
C ARG A 73 4.38 -20.96 -15.89
N TRP A 74 4.27 -20.03 -14.93
CA TRP A 74 5.21 -19.90 -13.84
C TRP A 74 5.26 -21.19 -13.00
N ARG A 75 4.10 -21.72 -12.60
CA ARG A 75 4.00 -22.97 -11.85
C ARG A 75 4.51 -24.18 -12.64
N GLU A 76 4.29 -24.22 -13.95
CA GLU A 76 4.80 -25.28 -14.82
C GLU A 76 6.32 -25.32 -14.86
N HIS A 77 6.98 -24.19 -15.11
CA HIS A 77 8.43 -24.10 -15.10
C HIS A 77 9.03 -24.40 -13.72
N LEU A 78 8.39 -23.91 -12.66
CA LEU A 78 8.83 -24.19 -11.29
C LEU A 78 8.75 -25.69 -10.97
N HIS A 79 7.63 -26.32 -11.29
CA HIS A 79 7.43 -27.75 -11.07
C HIS A 79 8.38 -28.62 -11.90
N ALA A 80 8.64 -28.23 -13.17
CA ALA A 80 9.63 -28.90 -14.02
C ALA A 80 11.04 -28.83 -13.41
N ALA A 81 11.46 -27.65 -12.96
CA ALA A 81 12.76 -27.47 -12.30
C ALA A 81 12.88 -28.30 -11.01
N GLU A 82 11.84 -28.34 -10.19
CA GLU A 82 11.80 -29.13 -8.95
C GLU A 82 11.87 -30.64 -9.22
N THR A 83 11.14 -31.11 -10.24
CA THR A 83 11.16 -32.51 -10.66
C THR A 83 12.56 -32.91 -11.14
N ILE A 84 13.19 -32.10 -11.99
CA ILE A 84 14.56 -32.35 -12.47
C ILE A 84 15.56 -32.36 -11.30
N LYS A 85 15.43 -31.45 -10.33
CA LYS A 85 16.27 -31.44 -9.13
C LYS A 85 16.07 -32.68 -8.26
N ALA A 86 14.83 -33.13 -8.08
CA ALA A 86 14.53 -34.35 -7.32
C ALA A 86 15.18 -35.58 -7.98
N ASP A 87 15.05 -35.68 -9.31
CA ASP A 87 15.69 -36.74 -10.08
C ASP A 87 17.22 -36.64 -10.06
N GLN A 88 17.77 -35.43 -10.13
CA GLN A 88 19.21 -35.19 -10.03
C GLN A 88 19.75 -35.63 -8.67
N ASN A 89 19.02 -35.35 -7.59
CA ASN A 89 19.40 -35.77 -6.23
C ASN A 89 19.39 -37.29 -6.08
N ARG A 90 18.41 -37.97 -6.68
CA ARG A 90 18.37 -39.44 -6.73
C ARG A 90 19.56 -40.01 -7.50
N LEU A 91 19.82 -39.48 -8.71
CA LEU A 91 20.93 -39.92 -9.55
C LEU A 91 22.30 -39.61 -8.91
N SER A 92 22.41 -38.53 -8.14
CA SER A 92 23.62 -38.17 -7.40
C SER A 92 23.92 -39.15 -6.29
N LYS A 93 22.89 -39.68 -5.61
CA LYS A 93 23.04 -40.76 -4.62
C LYS A 93 23.50 -42.06 -5.27
N GLU A 94 22.94 -42.40 -6.43
CA GLU A 94 23.35 -43.56 -7.21
C GLU A 94 24.81 -43.45 -7.67
N PHE A 95 25.21 -42.28 -8.19
CA PHE A 95 26.60 -42.00 -8.57
C PHE A 95 27.57 -42.12 -7.38
N ALA A 96 27.18 -41.65 -6.19
CA ALA A 96 28.00 -41.79 -4.99
C ALA A 96 28.23 -43.26 -4.59
N GLN A 97 27.29 -44.15 -4.90
CA GLN A 97 27.37 -45.58 -4.63
C GLN A 97 28.13 -46.35 -5.72
N SER A 98 27.81 -46.10 -6.99
CA SER A 98 28.37 -46.86 -8.12
C SER A 98 29.71 -46.33 -8.61
N ARG A 99 29.99 -45.03 -8.39
CA ARG A 99 31.09 -44.27 -9.02
C ARG A 99 31.13 -44.40 -10.54
N ASP A 100 29.98 -44.64 -11.16
CA ASP A 100 29.85 -44.79 -12.60
C ASP A 100 29.99 -43.44 -13.30
N GLU A 101 31.13 -43.25 -13.98
CA GLU A 101 31.48 -42.05 -14.72
C GLU A 101 30.49 -41.72 -15.86
N SER A 102 29.73 -42.70 -16.36
CA SER A 102 28.70 -42.47 -17.39
C SER A 102 27.54 -41.59 -16.89
N LEU A 103 27.33 -41.52 -15.56
CA LEU A 103 26.26 -40.73 -14.94
C LEU A 103 26.61 -39.24 -14.83
N LYS A 104 27.90 -38.86 -14.91
CA LYS A 104 28.32 -37.44 -14.79
C LYS A 104 27.73 -36.56 -15.88
N GLY A 105 27.69 -37.05 -17.12
CA GLY A 105 27.08 -36.32 -18.24
C GLY A 105 25.60 -36.04 -17.99
N ARG A 106 24.84 -37.06 -17.57
CA ARG A 106 23.41 -36.93 -17.24
C ARG A 106 23.17 -35.96 -16.07
N LEU A 107 23.98 -36.03 -15.01
CA LEU A 107 23.88 -35.11 -13.87
C LEU A 107 24.12 -33.65 -14.27
N LYS A 108 25.08 -33.41 -15.17
CA LYS A 108 25.37 -32.07 -15.70
C LYS A 108 24.22 -31.57 -16.57
N ASP A 109 23.72 -32.38 -17.50
CA ASP A 109 22.59 -32.02 -18.36
C ASP A 109 21.34 -31.68 -17.54
N MET A 110 21.07 -32.46 -16.49
CA MET A 110 19.95 -32.18 -15.57
C MET A 110 20.16 -30.87 -14.81
N ALA A 111 21.39 -30.57 -14.39
CA ALA A 111 21.71 -29.29 -13.76
C ALA A 111 21.42 -28.11 -14.70
N GLU A 112 21.81 -28.23 -15.97
CA GLU A 112 21.62 -27.19 -16.99
C GLU A 112 20.14 -26.99 -17.31
N ARG A 113 19.37 -28.07 -17.46
CA ARG A 113 17.90 -28.00 -17.70
C ARG A 113 17.16 -27.38 -16.51
N ALA A 114 17.47 -27.81 -15.28
CA ALA A 114 16.85 -27.23 -14.09
C ALA A 114 17.16 -25.73 -13.96
N ARG A 115 18.38 -25.30 -14.31
CA ARG A 115 18.74 -23.87 -14.34
C ARG A 115 17.96 -23.11 -15.42
N ALA A 116 17.79 -23.69 -16.61
CA ALA A 116 17.03 -23.08 -17.68
C ALA A 116 15.55 -22.89 -17.29
N ASP A 117 14.91 -23.91 -16.70
CA ASP A 117 13.52 -23.81 -16.25
C ASP A 117 13.35 -22.77 -15.12
N LEU A 118 14.29 -22.68 -14.18
CA LEU A 118 14.25 -21.63 -13.16
C LEU A 118 14.39 -20.23 -13.76
N ALA A 119 15.28 -20.05 -14.74
CA ALA A 119 15.43 -18.77 -15.42
C ALA A 119 14.15 -18.36 -16.17
N GLN A 120 13.46 -19.33 -16.79
CA GLN A 120 12.15 -19.08 -17.40
C GLN A 120 11.09 -18.75 -16.34
N ALA A 121 11.04 -19.50 -15.23
CA ALA A 121 10.12 -19.20 -14.13
C ALA A 121 10.34 -17.79 -13.57
N GLU A 122 11.59 -17.35 -13.40
CA GLU A 122 11.89 -15.98 -12.97
C GLU A 122 11.46 -14.92 -13.98
N ALA A 123 11.63 -15.17 -15.28
CA ALA A 123 11.19 -14.24 -16.32
C ALA A 123 9.67 -14.08 -16.32
N VAL A 124 8.94 -15.21 -16.33
CA VAL A 124 7.47 -15.23 -16.26
C VAL A 124 6.97 -14.59 -14.96
N LYS A 125 7.67 -14.79 -13.84
CA LYS A 125 7.31 -14.19 -12.56
C LYS A 125 7.41 -12.66 -12.58
N ARG A 126 8.41 -12.09 -13.25
CA ARG A 126 8.53 -10.62 -13.39
C ARG A 126 7.36 -10.05 -14.20
N GLU A 127 7.03 -10.69 -15.33
CA GLU A 127 5.87 -10.28 -16.14
C GLU A 127 4.57 -10.38 -15.33
N LEU A 128 4.41 -11.46 -14.56
CA LEU A 128 3.27 -11.65 -13.68
C LEU A 128 3.17 -10.56 -12.61
N ASP A 129 4.28 -10.22 -11.94
CA ASP A 129 4.31 -9.16 -10.92
C ASP A 129 3.97 -7.80 -11.50
N ASP A 130 4.47 -7.49 -12.71
CA ASP A 130 4.15 -6.24 -13.41
C ASP A 130 2.66 -6.12 -13.75
N LEU A 131 1.99 -7.22 -14.09
CA LEU A 131 0.54 -7.22 -14.32
C LEU A 131 -0.24 -7.13 -13.03
N LEU A 132 0.20 -7.82 -11.98
CA LEU A 132 -0.44 -7.79 -10.66
C LEU A 132 -0.47 -6.36 -10.09
N MET A 133 0.60 -5.58 -10.26
CA MET A 133 0.67 -4.17 -9.86
C MET A 133 -0.38 -3.27 -10.55
N ARG A 134 -0.96 -3.70 -11.68
CA ARG A 134 -1.96 -2.93 -12.44
C ARG A 134 -3.39 -3.27 -12.05
N VAL A 135 -3.59 -4.33 -11.26
CA VAL A 135 -4.93 -4.74 -10.86
C VAL A 135 -5.43 -3.80 -9.77
N PRO A 136 -6.57 -3.09 -9.98
CA PRO A 136 -7.12 -2.23 -8.94
C PRO A 136 -7.57 -3.07 -7.73
N ASN A 137 -7.47 -2.47 -6.54
CA ASN A 137 -7.95 -3.13 -5.34
C ASN A 137 -9.47 -3.40 -5.41
N ILE A 138 -9.96 -4.47 -4.79
CA ILE A 138 -11.40 -4.73 -4.68
C ILE A 138 -11.97 -3.77 -3.63
N PHE A 139 -13.05 -3.08 -3.97
CA PHE A 139 -13.73 -2.18 -3.03
C PHE A 139 -14.59 -2.98 -2.04
N ASP A 140 -14.84 -2.38 -0.87
CA ASP A 140 -15.73 -2.96 0.14
C ASP A 140 -17.18 -2.96 -0.33
N ASP A 141 -17.98 -3.95 0.07
CA ASP A 141 -19.38 -4.10 -0.34
C ASP A 141 -20.26 -2.90 0.08
N SER A 142 -19.83 -2.10 1.06
CA SER A 142 -20.51 -0.86 1.48
C SER A 142 -20.29 0.33 0.53
N VAL A 143 -19.34 0.25 -0.40
CA VAL A 143 -19.04 1.34 -1.33
C VAL A 143 -20.17 1.47 -2.37
N PRO A 144 -20.83 2.64 -2.49
CA PRO A 144 -21.84 2.85 -3.50
C PRO A 144 -21.25 2.74 -4.92
N VAL A 145 -21.96 2.04 -5.81
CA VAL A 145 -21.58 1.94 -7.22
C VAL A 145 -22.00 3.22 -7.94
N GLY A 146 -21.03 3.89 -8.57
CA GLY A 146 -21.24 5.12 -9.35
C GLY A 146 -20.30 5.16 -10.55
N LYS A 147 -20.70 5.89 -11.60
CA LYS A 147 -19.87 6.10 -12.81
C LYS A 147 -19.11 7.42 -12.75
N THR A 148 -19.67 8.41 -12.06
CA THR A 148 -19.13 9.77 -12.01
C THR A 148 -19.24 10.31 -10.59
N GLU A 149 -18.56 11.42 -10.32
CA GLU A 149 -18.65 12.14 -9.05
C GLU A 149 -20.08 12.56 -8.67
N ALA A 150 -20.98 12.67 -9.66
CA ALA A 150 -22.39 12.99 -9.43
C ALA A 150 -23.19 11.84 -8.75
N ASP A 151 -22.66 10.61 -8.79
CA ASP A 151 -23.27 9.44 -8.16
C ASP A 151 -22.84 9.29 -6.68
N ASN A 152 -21.95 10.17 -6.19
CA ASN A 152 -21.49 10.14 -4.80
C ASN A 152 -22.63 10.43 -3.83
N VAL A 153 -22.74 9.62 -2.79
CA VAL A 153 -23.78 9.76 -1.75
C VAL A 153 -23.29 10.65 -0.62
N VAL A 154 -24.05 11.70 -0.30
CA VAL A 154 -23.78 12.56 0.86
C VAL A 154 -24.12 11.80 2.14
N VAL A 155 -23.10 11.52 2.96
CA VAL A 155 -23.27 10.81 4.24
C VAL A 155 -23.70 11.74 5.36
N ARG A 156 -23.11 12.94 5.43
CA ARG A 156 -23.43 13.95 6.46
C ARG A 156 -23.07 15.35 5.98
N GLU A 157 -23.83 16.33 6.44
CA GLU A 157 -23.52 17.75 6.33
C GLU A 157 -23.37 18.34 7.74
N TRP A 158 -22.52 19.36 7.89
CA TRP A 158 -22.32 20.04 9.16
C TRP A 158 -22.15 21.55 8.95
N GLY A 159 -22.83 22.33 9.80
CA GLY A 159 -22.89 23.79 9.68
C GLY A 159 -23.88 24.28 8.61
N SER A 160 -23.87 25.58 8.36
CA SER A 160 -24.71 26.23 7.35
C SER A 160 -23.84 27.02 6.38
N LYS A 161 -24.11 26.91 5.08
CA LYS A 161 -23.43 27.72 4.05
C LYS A 161 -23.73 29.21 4.30
N ARG A 162 -22.69 30.02 4.32
CA ARG A 162 -22.83 31.47 4.53
C ARG A 162 -23.29 32.14 3.24
N GLU A 163 -24.31 32.98 3.34
CA GLU A 163 -24.71 33.88 2.27
C GLU A 163 -23.66 34.98 2.07
N LEU A 164 -23.14 35.09 0.85
CA LEU A 164 -22.14 36.09 0.47
C LEU A 164 -22.75 37.04 -0.56
N ALA A 165 -22.77 38.35 -0.27
CA ALA A 165 -23.37 39.34 -1.17
C ALA A 165 -22.58 39.56 -2.47
N SER A 166 -21.27 39.29 -2.48
CA SER A 166 -20.38 39.43 -3.64
C SER A 166 -19.20 38.47 -3.49
N PRO A 167 -19.41 37.16 -3.69
CA PRO A 167 -18.37 36.16 -3.49
C PRO A 167 -17.23 36.41 -4.48
N ARG A 168 -16.00 36.43 -3.97
CA ARG A 168 -14.78 36.40 -4.78
C ARG A 168 -14.17 35.01 -4.67
N THR A 169 -13.53 34.58 -5.74
CA THR A 169 -12.75 33.35 -5.70
C THR A 169 -11.52 33.54 -4.79
N HIS A 170 -10.94 32.44 -4.31
CA HIS A 170 -9.77 32.52 -3.43
C HIS A 170 -8.55 33.15 -4.13
N TYR A 171 -8.38 32.95 -5.45
CA TYR A 171 -7.27 33.50 -6.21
C TYR A 171 -7.45 35.01 -6.45
N ASP A 172 -8.66 35.47 -6.82
CA ASP A 172 -8.94 36.90 -6.98
C ASP A 172 -8.77 37.64 -5.63
N LEU A 173 -9.22 37.02 -4.55
CA LEU A 173 -9.07 37.56 -3.20
C LEU A 173 -7.59 37.64 -2.81
N GLY A 174 -6.84 36.55 -2.97
CA GLY A 174 -5.44 36.46 -2.61
C GLY A 174 -4.56 37.46 -3.35
N GLU A 175 -4.79 37.65 -4.65
CA GLU A 175 -4.09 38.65 -5.47
C GLU A 175 -4.47 40.07 -5.04
N SER A 176 -5.76 40.37 -4.86
CA SER A 176 -6.22 41.70 -4.44
C SER A 176 -5.70 42.14 -3.07
N LEU A 177 -5.39 41.18 -2.20
CA LEU A 177 -4.80 41.40 -0.88
C LEU A 177 -3.27 41.46 -0.90
N GLY A 178 -2.63 41.16 -2.05
CA GLY A 178 -1.18 41.08 -2.18
C GLY A 178 -0.54 39.91 -1.40
N ILE A 179 -1.33 38.87 -1.09
CA ILE A 179 -0.88 37.70 -0.31
C ILE A 179 -0.66 36.46 -1.18
N MET A 180 -1.09 36.50 -2.45
CA MET A 180 -0.80 35.48 -3.46
C MET A 180 -0.25 36.14 -4.72
N ASP A 181 0.81 35.57 -5.27
CA ASP A 181 1.43 36.01 -6.52
C ASP A 181 1.67 34.82 -7.45
N PHE A 182 0.78 34.70 -8.44
CA PHE A 182 0.80 33.63 -9.44
C PHE A 182 1.72 33.96 -10.61
N GLU A 183 1.87 35.24 -10.96
CA GLU A 183 2.67 35.67 -12.10
C GLU A 183 4.15 35.36 -11.87
N HIS A 184 4.69 35.77 -10.74
CA HIS A 184 6.10 35.51 -10.42
C HIS A 184 6.33 34.02 -10.17
N ALA A 185 5.38 33.31 -9.57
CA ALA A 185 5.46 31.87 -9.39
C ALA A 185 5.52 31.14 -10.74
N ALA A 186 4.71 31.57 -11.73
CA ALA A 186 4.75 31.01 -13.08
C ALA A 186 6.07 31.27 -13.80
N ARG A 187 6.73 32.40 -13.55
CA ARG A 187 8.06 32.69 -14.10
C ARG A 187 9.15 31.78 -13.51
N VAL A 188 9.00 31.36 -12.25
CA VAL A 188 9.99 30.53 -11.54
C VAL A 188 9.74 29.03 -11.75
N SER A 189 8.49 28.59 -11.77
CA SER A 189 8.12 27.16 -11.73
C SER A 189 7.06 26.75 -12.74
N ALA A 190 6.69 27.63 -13.68
CA ALA A 190 5.62 27.44 -14.66
C ALA A 190 4.22 27.32 -14.02
N SER A 191 3.25 26.82 -14.78
CA SER A 191 1.84 26.75 -14.35
C SER A 191 1.63 25.96 -13.05
N ARG A 192 0.55 26.28 -12.32
CA ARG A 192 0.11 25.59 -11.08
C ARG A 192 0.94 25.88 -9.82
N PHE A 193 1.78 26.93 -9.85
CA PHE A 193 2.49 27.44 -8.68
C PHE A 193 1.97 28.81 -8.27
N ALA A 194 2.12 29.13 -6.98
CA ALA A 194 1.80 30.44 -6.40
C ALA A 194 2.82 30.76 -5.30
N PHE A 195 3.26 32.01 -5.22
CA PHE A 195 3.92 32.50 -4.02
C PHE A 195 2.88 32.96 -3.02
N LEU A 196 3.02 32.52 -1.77
CA LEU A 196 2.31 33.12 -0.64
C LEU A 196 3.19 34.21 -0.03
N LEU A 197 2.62 35.39 0.19
CA LEU A 197 3.33 36.58 0.65
C LEU A 197 2.75 37.10 1.96
N GLY A 198 3.61 37.62 2.84
CA GLY A 198 3.21 38.27 4.10
C GLY A 198 2.24 37.44 4.93
N GLU A 199 1.04 37.99 5.16
CA GLU A 199 0.00 37.32 5.94
C GLU A 199 -0.52 36.02 5.29
N GLY A 200 -0.42 35.86 3.97
CA GLY A 200 -0.79 34.60 3.30
C GLY A 200 0.13 33.45 3.69
N ALA A 201 1.44 33.68 3.65
CA ALA A 201 2.43 32.69 4.08
C ALA A 201 2.33 32.42 5.59
N ARG A 202 2.03 33.44 6.39
CA ARG A 202 1.83 33.28 7.83
C ARG A 202 0.59 32.44 8.15
N LEU A 203 -0.51 32.65 7.43
CA LEU A 203 -1.76 31.90 7.61
C LEU A 203 -1.59 30.43 7.22
N GLU A 204 -0.93 30.14 6.10
CA GLU A 204 -0.65 28.76 5.68
C GLU A 204 0.10 27.99 6.77
N ARG A 205 1.21 28.55 7.26
CA ARG A 205 1.97 27.94 8.36
C ARG A 205 1.13 27.78 9.63
N ALA A 206 0.29 28.76 9.96
CA ALA A 206 -0.58 28.67 11.13
C ALA A 206 -1.60 27.52 11.02
N LEU A 207 -2.18 27.30 9.83
CA LEU A 207 -3.08 26.18 9.57
C LEU A 207 -2.35 24.83 9.68
N VAL A 208 -1.15 24.72 9.11
CA VAL A 208 -0.31 23.51 9.24
C VAL A 208 -0.04 23.20 10.71
N GLN A 209 0.42 24.18 11.49
CA GLN A 209 0.68 23.98 12.92
C GLN A 209 -0.57 23.59 13.71
N PHE A 210 -1.71 24.21 13.41
CA PHE A 210 -2.98 23.86 14.04
C PHE A 210 -3.36 22.39 13.77
N MET A 211 -3.25 21.92 12.51
CA MET A 211 -3.56 20.53 12.16
C MET A 211 -2.62 19.54 12.86
N LEU A 212 -1.31 19.84 12.90
CA LEU A 212 -0.33 19.01 13.60
C LEU A 212 -0.64 18.91 15.09
N ASP A 213 -0.94 20.03 15.75
CA ASP A 213 -1.26 20.08 17.18
C ASP A 213 -2.53 19.27 17.50
N VAL A 214 -3.61 19.44 16.71
CA VAL A 214 -4.86 18.68 16.92
C VAL A 214 -4.60 17.18 16.79
N HIS A 215 -3.91 16.75 15.74
CA HIS A 215 -3.69 15.33 15.49
C HIS A 215 -2.75 14.68 16.52
N THR A 216 -1.69 15.37 16.92
CA THR A 216 -0.68 14.81 17.83
C THR A 216 -1.10 14.87 19.29
N ARG A 217 -1.79 15.94 19.71
CA ARG A 217 -2.17 16.14 21.12
C ARG A 217 -3.52 15.56 21.48
N GLU A 218 -4.47 15.54 20.54
CA GLU A 218 -5.85 15.13 20.82
C GLU A 218 -6.21 13.78 20.20
N HIS A 219 -5.70 13.48 19.01
CA HIS A 219 -6.04 12.23 18.30
C HIS A 219 -4.99 11.12 18.45
N GLY A 220 -3.88 11.38 19.15
CA GLY A 220 -2.86 10.37 19.48
C GLY A 220 -1.95 9.97 18.32
N TYR A 221 -1.85 10.79 17.26
CA TYR A 221 -0.90 10.54 16.18
C TYR A 221 0.53 10.81 16.63
N LEU A 222 1.48 10.01 16.13
CA LEU A 222 2.90 10.31 16.24
C LEU A 222 3.30 11.27 15.11
N GLU A 223 3.88 12.41 15.46
CA GLU A 223 4.41 13.33 14.46
C GLU A 223 5.66 12.75 13.79
N VAL A 224 5.71 12.82 12.45
CA VAL A 224 6.83 12.34 11.65
C VAL A 224 7.18 13.38 10.59
N GLN A 225 8.47 13.72 10.48
CA GLN A 225 9.00 14.53 9.40
C GLN A 225 9.70 13.61 8.37
N PRO A 226 9.04 13.25 7.26
CA PRO A 226 9.61 12.32 6.30
C PRO A 226 10.59 13.01 5.32
N PRO A 227 11.48 12.25 4.65
CA PRO A 227 12.16 12.72 3.46
C PRO A 227 11.16 13.12 2.37
N VAL A 228 11.33 14.29 1.76
CA VAL A 228 10.45 14.79 0.67
C VAL A 228 10.85 14.27 -0.72
N LEU A 229 12.08 13.76 -0.85
CA LEU A 229 12.56 13.04 -2.04
C LEU A 229 12.67 11.57 -1.68
N VAL A 230 12.05 10.72 -2.49
CA VAL A 230 11.99 9.27 -2.26
C VAL A 230 12.51 8.52 -3.48
N ASN A 231 12.99 7.29 -3.27
CA ASN A 231 13.39 6.42 -4.36
C ASN A 231 12.13 5.80 -5.03
N SER A 232 12.29 5.27 -6.25
CA SER A 232 11.16 4.68 -6.99
C SER A 232 10.50 3.52 -6.25
N ALA A 233 11.27 2.72 -5.50
CA ALA A 233 10.72 1.58 -4.76
C ALA A 233 9.72 2.00 -3.68
N SER A 234 9.88 3.19 -3.08
CA SER A 234 8.91 3.75 -2.13
C SER A 234 7.57 4.15 -2.77
N MET A 235 7.53 4.30 -4.10
CA MET A 235 6.32 4.64 -4.86
C MET A 235 5.66 3.40 -5.49
N VAL A 236 6.23 2.21 -5.29
CA VAL A 236 5.68 0.93 -5.75
C VAL A 236 4.89 0.32 -4.59
N GLY A 237 3.58 0.21 -4.76
CA GLY A 237 2.65 -0.17 -3.70
C GLY A 237 1.28 -0.52 -4.25
#